data_AF-A0A368FKD4-F1
#
_entry.id   AF-A0A368FKD4-F1
#
_cell.length_a   1.000
_cell.length_b   1.000
_cell.length_c   1.000
_cell.angle_alpha   90.00
_cell.angle_beta   90.00
_cell.angle_gamma   90.00
#
_symmetry.space_group_name_H-M   'P 1'
#
loop_
_entity.id
_entity.type
_entity.pdbx_description
1 polymer ?
#
loop_
_entity_poly.entity_id
_entity_poly.type
_entity_poly.pdbx_seq_one_letter_code
_entity_poly.pdbx_strand_id
1 'polypeptide(L)'
;SRRNFTEGWERGGAAFAVYHRGKLVVDLWGGYADKSCNRLWNEDTITTIFSCTKSVAAICMAILVDRGLCNYGDKVIQYWPEFGQNGKTDITIQMILAHKVISH
;
A
#
# COMPACT_ATOMS: atom_id res chain seq x y z
N SER A 1 7.86 17.47 -19.40
CA SER A 1 7.19 16.80 -18.28
C SER A 1 5.69 17.07 -18.22
N ARG A 2 5.17 18.27 -18.51
CA ARG A 2 3.70 18.54 -18.55
C ARG A 2 2.91 17.87 -19.69
N ARG A 3 3.57 17.42 -20.77
CA ARG A 3 2.90 16.88 -21.96
C ARG A 3 2.28 15.49 -21.81
N ASN A 4 2.80 14.65 -20.92
CA ASN A 4 2.30 13.27 -20.78
C ASN A 4 0.87 13.23 -20.20
N PHE A 5 0.48 14.21 -19.38
CA PHE A 5 -0.89 14.33 -18.86
C PHE A 5 -1.86 14.97 -19.86
N THR A 6 -1.37 15.65 -20.92
CA THR A 6 -2.22 16.37 -21.89
C THR A 6 -2.64 15.53 -23.09
N GLU A 7 -2.04 14.35 -23.32
CA GLU A 7 -2.29 13.54 -24.53
C GLU A 7 -3.46 12.55 -24.42
N GLY A 8 -4.21 12.55 -23.30
CA GLY A 8 -5.53 11.91 -23.23
C GLY A 8 -5.54 10.38 -23.13
N TRP A 9 -4.40 9.75 -22.87
CA TRP A 9 -4.31 8.29 -22.67
C TRP A 9 -4.79 7.85 -21.28
N GLU A 10 -4.77 8.75 -20.30
CA GLU A 10 -5.43 8.57 -19.01
C GLU A 10 -6.81 9.24 -19.06
N ARG A 11 -7.88 8.46 -18.94
CA ARG A 11 -9.24 9.03 -18.92
C ARG A 11 -9.52 9.85 -17.65
N GLY A 12 -8.63 9.80 -16.65
CA GLY A 12 -8.70 10.52 -15.37
C GLY A 12 -7.44 11.34 -15.10
N GLY A 13 -7.39 11.99 -13.93
CA GLY A 13 -6.19 12.69 -13.46
C GLY A 13 -5.24 11.81 -12.66
N ALA A 14 -4.07 12.34 -12.35
CA ALA A 14 -3.03 11.68 -11.58
C ALA A 14 -2.10 12.69 -10.89
N ALA A 15 -1.33 12.20 -9.93
CA ALA A 15 -0.30 12.94 -9.21
C ALA A 15 1.02 12.14 -9.14
N PHE A 16 2.15 12.84 -9.10
CA PHE A 16 3.49 12.27 -9.09
C PHE A 16 4.44 13.13 -8.26
N ALA A 17 5.11 12.50 -7.28
CA ALA A 17 6.07 13.15 -6.41
C ALA A 17 7.41 12.41 -6.42
N VAL A 18 8.52 13.15 -6.39
CA VAL A 18 9.88 12.60 -6.23
C VAL A 18 10.56 13.23 -5.03
N TYR A 19 11.07 12.37 -4.17
CA TYR A 19 11.89 12.76 -3.03
C TYR A 19 13.35 12.38 -3.27
N HIS A 20 14.26 13.32 -3.06
CA HIS A 20 15.70 13.07 -3.06
C HIS A 20 16.28 13.47 -1.70
N ARG A 21 16.84 12.50 -0.97
CA ARG A 21 17.40 12.68 0.38
C ARG A 21 16.40 13.34 1.34
N GLY A 22 15.17 12.85 1.34
CA GLY A 22 14.08 13.36 2.20
C GLY A 22 13.49 14.71 1.76
N LYS A 23 14.00 15.35 0.70
CA LYS A 23 13.45 16.60 0.17
C LYS A 23 12.59 16.35 -1.06
N LEU A 24 11.41 16.96 -1.10
CA LEU A 24 10.54 16.97 -2.28
C LEU A 24 11.19 17.83 -3.37
N VAL A 25 11.49 17.21 -4.51
CA VAL A 25 12.16 17.88 -5.66
C VAL A 25 11.30 17.94 -6.91
N VAL A 26 10.26 17.11 -6.98
CA VAL A 26 9.22 17.15 -8.02
C VAL A 26 7.89 16.89 -7.34
N ASP A 27 6.90 17.73 -7.66
CA ASP A 27 5.51 17.58 -7.24
C ASP A 27 4.61 18.03 -8.40
N LEU A 28 3.88 17.10 -8.98
CA LEU A 28 3.09 17.32 -10.20
C LEU A 28 1.73 16.65 -10.05
N TRP A 29 0.69 17.31 -10.54
CA TRP A 29 -0.63 16.72 -10.72
C TRP A 29 -1.33 17.31 -11.94
N GLY A 30 -2.35 16.63 -12.44
CA GLY A 30 -3.14 17.12 -13.56
C GLY A 30 -4.28 16.18 -13.94
N GLY A 31 -5.16 16.66 -14.82
CA GLY A 31 -6.35 15.94 -15.27
C GLY A 31 -7.56 16.13 -14.34
N TYR A 32 -8.48 15.17 -14.35
CA TYR A 32 -9.75 15.23 -13.62
C TYR A 32 -9.74 14.32 -12.40
N ALA A 33 -10.09 14.87 -11.23
CA ALA A 33 -10.43 14.07 -10.05
C ALA A 33 -11.76 13.33 -10.25
N ASP A 34 -12.71 13.94 -10.96
CA ASP A 34 -13.95 13.31 -11.41
C ASP A 34 -14.41 13.97 -12.72
N LYS A 35 -14.37 13.18 -13.80
CA LYS A 35 -14.74 13.67 -15.13
C LYS A 35 -16.24 13.85 -15.30
N SER A 36 -17.06 13.12 -14.55
CA SER A 36 -18.53 13.17 -14.68
C SER A 36 -19.12 14.50 -14.22
N CYS A 37 -18.47 15.14 -13.23
CA CYS A 37 -18.84 16.46 -12.72
C CYS A 37 -17.83 17.57 -13.09
N ASN A 38 -16.92 17.31 -14.05
CA ASN A 38 -15.86 18.24 -14.48
C ASN A 38 -14.96 18.74 -13.33
N ARG A 39 -14.77 17.95 -12.27
CA ARG A 39 -13.89 18.31 -11.16
C ARG A 39 -12.43 18.04 -11.52
N LEU A 40 -11.64 19.10 -11.56
CA LEU A 40 -10.19 19.03 -11.80
C LEU A 40 -9.45 18.46 -10.59
N TRP A 41 -8.30 17.84 -10.87
CA TRP A 41 -7.36 17.42 -9.85
C TRP A 41 -6.66 18.63 -9.23
N ASN A 42 -6.53 18.64 -7.91
CA ASN A 42 -5.75 19.62 -7.14
C ASN A 42 -4.81 18.90 -6.16
N GLU A 43 -3.96 19.66 -5.48
CA GLU A 43 -3.00 19.16 -4.48
C GLU A 43 -3.65 18.33 -3.35
N ASP A 44 -4.89 18.62 -2.99
CA ASP A 44 -5.63 17.96 -1.91
C ASP A 44 -6.50 16.78 -2.39
N THR A 45 -6.39 16.37 -3.65
CA THR A 45 -7.24 15.31 -4.21
C THR A 45 -6.88 13.95 -3.60
N ILE A 46 -7.80 13.39 -2.81
CA ILE A 46 -7.67 12.06 -2.21
C ILE A 46 -8.02 10.98 -3.23
N THR A 47 -7.18 9.93 -3.32
CA THR A 47 -7.39 8.77 -4.19
C THR A 47 -7.27 7.45 -3.43
N THR A 48 -7.91 6.41 -3.95
CA THR A 48 -7.78 5.05 -3.44
C THR A 48 -6.43 4.47 -3.86
N ILE A 49 -5.58 4.14 -2.88
CA ILE A 49 -4.22 3.63 -3.13
C ILE A 49 -4.15 2.10 -3.31
N PHE A 50 -5.30 1.41 -3.30
CA PHE A 50 -5.42 -0.05 -3.48
C PHE A 50 -4.34 -0.84 -2.70
N SER A 51 -3.55 -1.66 -3.38
CA SER A 51 -2.55 -2.53 -2.77
C SER A 51 -1.36 -1.80 -2.13
N CYS A 52 -1.18 -0.50 -2.34
CA CYS A 52 -0.19 0.28 -1.58
C CYS A 52 -0.48 0.24 -0.07
N THR A 53 -1.73 -0.01 0.33
CA THR A 53 -2.11 -0.29 1.73
C THR A 53 -1.31 -1.43 2.36
N LYS A 54 -0.85 -2.43 1.60
CA LYS A 54 -0.01 -3.54 2.11
C LYS A 54 1.33 -3.05 2.64
N SER A 55 1.90 -2.00 2.02
CA SER A 55 3.15 -1.41 2.49
C SER A 55 2.97 -0.72 3.85
N VAL A 56 1.85 -0.01 4.03
CA VAL A 56 1.50 0.60 5.32
C VAL A 56 1.28 -0.48 6.38
N ALA A 57 0.56 -1.55 6.05
CA ALA A 57 0.36 -2.67 6.96
C ALA A 57 1.69 -3.36 7.35
N ALA A 58 2.62 -3.51 6.41
CA ALA A 58 3.95 -4.05 6.69
C ALA A 58 4.77 -3.16 7.64
N ILE A 59 4.66 -1.83 7.51
CA ILE A 59 5.28 -0.88 8.45
C ILE A 59 4.66 -1.03 9.85
N CYS A 60 3.33 -1.14 9.96
CA CYS A 60 2.68 -1.39 11.24
C CYS A 60 3.20 -2.68 11.90
N MET A 61 3.37 -3.75 11.12
CA MET A 61 3.96 -4.99 11.62
C MET A 61 5.41 -4.80 12.06
N ALA A 62 6.22 -4.06 11.32
CA ALA A 62 7.60 -3.76 11.72
C ALA A 62 7.66 -3.00 13.05
N ILE A 63 6.75 -2.05 13.28
CA ILE A 63 6.63 -1.33 14.56
C ILE A 63 6.25 -2.28 15.71
N LEU A 64 5.35 -3.24 15.48
CA LEU A 64 4.99 -4.22 16.51
C LEU A 64 6.17 -5.14 16.86
N VAL A 65 6.94 -5.56 15.86
CA VAL A 65 8.15 -6.37 16.05
C VAL A 65 9.23 -5.58 16.80
N ASP A 66 9.48 -4.33 16.41
CA ASP A 66 10.43 -3.45 17.08
C ASP A 66 10.09 -3.24 18.56
N ARG A 67 8.79 -3.18 18.89
CA ARG A 67 8.28 -3.09 20.26
C ARG A 67 8.30 -4.42 21.03
N GLY A 68 8.73 -5.51 20.42
CA GLY A 68 8.72 -6.85 21.03
C GLY A 68 7.32 -7.41 21.27
N LEU A 69 6.29 -6.89 20.60
CA LEU A 69 4.90 -7.36 20.73
C LEU A 69 4.61 -8.60 19.87
N CYS A 70 5.44 -8.84 18.84
CA CYS A 70 5.45 -10.07 18.07
C CYS A 70 6.81 -10.30 17.41
N ASN A 71 7.03 -11.49 16.87
CA ASN A 71 8.20 -11.82 16.06
C ASN A 71 7.76 -12.35 14.69
N TYR A 72 8.58 -12.12 13.66
CA TYR A 72 8.30 -12.62 12.31
C TYR A 72 8.16 -14.15 12.23
N GLY A 73 8.85 -14.88 13.12
CA GLY A 73 8.78 -16.34 13.24
C GLY A 73 7.56 -16.85 14.00
N ASP A 74 6.78 -15.98 14.64
CA ASP A 74 5.60 -16.42 15.38
C ASP A 74 4.55 -16.99 14.43
N LYS A 75 3.89 -18.05 14.90
CA LYS A 75 2.74 -18.63 14.19
C LYS A 75 1.56 -17.70 14.33
N VAL A 76 0.83 -17.48 13.24
CA VAL A 76 -0.35 -16.59 13.23
C VAL A 76 -1.40 -17.04 14.24
N ILE A 77 -1.53 -18.36 14.45
CA ILE A 77 -2.45 -18.96 15.43
C ILE A 77 -2.19 -18.55 16.88
N GLN A 78 -1.00 -18.03 17.22
CA GLN A 78 -0.72 -17.50 18.56
C GLN A 78 -1.53 -16.23 18.84
N TYR A 79 -1.86 -15.47 17.80
CA TYR A 79 -2.62 -14.21 17.86
C TYR A 79 -4.05 -14.36 17.38
N TRP A 80 -4.29 -15.30 16.45
CA TRP A 80 -5.59 -15.57 15.87
C TRP A 80 -5.82 -17.09 15.71
N PRO A 81 -6.26 -17.79 16.77
CA PRO A 81 -6.38 -19.24 16.79
C PRO A 81 -7.24 -19.81 15.65
N GLU A 82 -8.34 -19.14 15.29
CA GLU A 82 -9.27 -19.57 14.24
C GLU A 82 -8.62 -19.55 12.85
N PHE A 83 -7.52 -18.82 12.66
CA PHE A 83 -6.74 -18.87 11.43
C PHE A 83 -6.22 -20.27 11.13
N GLY A 84 -6.00 -21.11 12.15
CA GLY A 84 -5.42 -22.45 12.01
C GLY A 84 -6.27 -23.48 11.27
N GLN A 85 -7.53 -23.17 10.98
CA GLN A 85 -8.42 -24.05 10.20
C GLN A 85 -7.81 -24.39 8.83
N ASN A 86 -8.20 -25.54 8.25
CA ASN A 86 -7.72 -25.99 6.94
C ASN A 86 -6.19 -26.10 6.82
N GLY A 87 -5.52 -26.65 7.85
CA GLY A 87 -4.08 -26.95 7.79
C GLY A 87 -3.16 -25.73 7.93
N LYS A 88 -3.67 -24.57 8.36
CA LYS A 88 -2.90 -23.31 8.42
C LYS A 88 -2.20 -23.07 9.76
N THR A 89 -2.04 -24.10 10.58
CA THR A 89 -1.47 -23.99 11.94
C THR A 89 -0.01 -23.56 11.96
N ASP A 90 0.75 -23.85 10.91
CA ASP A 90 2.20 -23.58 10.84
C ASP A 90 2.57 -22.30 10.09
N ILE A 91 1.58 -21.54 9.64
CA ILE A 91 1.82 -20.28 8.93
C ILE A 91 2.35 -19.23 9.90
N THR A 92 3.48 -18.63 9.53
CA THR A 92 4.12 -17.56 10.30
C THR A 92 3.76 -16.17 9.79
N ILE A 93 3.99 -15.16 10.63
CA ILE A 93 3.86 -13.74 10.23
C ILE A 93 4.73 -13.44 9.00
N GLN A 94 5.96 -13.96 8.95
CA GLN A 94 6.86 -13.80 7.80
C GLN A 94 6.27 -14.35 6.50
N MET A 95 5.61 -15.51 6.54
CA MET A 95 4.99 -16.13 5.36
C MET A 95 3.86 -15.26 4.79
N ILE A 96 3.06 -14.64 5.66
CA ILE A 96 2.00 -13.70 5.25
C ILE A 96 2.63 -12.48 4.56
N LEU A 97 3.61 -11.84 5.21
CA LEU A 97 4.25 -10.62 4.69
C LEU A 97 5.02 -10.86 3.38
N ALA A 98 5.59 -12.05 3.23
CA ALA A 98 6.33 -12.44 2.03
C ALA A 98 5.45 -12.99 0.90
N HIS A 99 4.13 -13.11 1.10
CA HIS A 99 3.24 -13.81 0.16
C HIS A 99 3.69 -15.25 -0.17
N LYS A 100 4.15 -16.00 0.84
CA LYS A 100 4.69 -17.37 0.72
C LYS A 100 3.88 -18.41 1.51
N VAL A 101 2.58 -18.20 1.65
CA VAL A 101 1.70 -19.16 2.33
C VAL A 101 1.54 -20.38 1.43
N ILE A 102 2.11 -21.51 1.84
CA ILE A 102 1.89 -22.83 1.23
C ILE A 102 1.06 -23.62 2.23
N SER A 103 -0.20 -23.90 1.89
CA SER A 103 -1.03 -24.85 2.64
C SER A 103 -0.73 -26.26 2.14
N HIS A 104 -0.35 -27.16 3.04
CA HIS A 104 -0.30 -28.60 2.78
C HIS A 104 -1.66 -29.26 3.02
#